data_AF-A0A4D6M7T4-F1
#
_entry.id   AF-A0A4D6M7T4-F1
#
_cell.length_a   1.000
_cell.length_b   1.000
_cell.length_c   1.000
_cell.angle_alpha   90.00
_cell.angle_beta   90.00
_cell.angle_gamma   90.00
#
_symmetry.space_group_name_H-M   'P 1'
#
loop_
_entity.id
_entity.type
_entity.pdbx_description
1 polymer ?
#
loop_
_entity_poly.entity_id
_entity_poly.type
_entity_poly.pdbx_seq_one_letter_code
_entity_poly.pdbx_strand_id
1 'polypeptide(L)'
;MACNGSGCQSGSCYKDEDATSNQPIKSQETDSTIPTNVCIKCKINVAVSGYGGIDDGRFCADCFKTNLFGKFRFAVTSNAMITPTDKVLVAFSGGPSSRVALQFVHDMQERAQRNFDASRDRSLPVFGVGVVFIDESAVLSIPSSEMEEAVEFIREVVSCLVPPRKELHIVPIETIYSSDSGDGKDRLIKVMNTVTDPTGREDMLLCMRMLALQKFLSFAFLYLTPVRSPFVPSRSVVQTIGVPVYKSLIMFFLITV
;
A
#
# COMPACT_ATOMS: atom_id res chain seq x y z
N MET A 1 -12.11 -46.14 33.26
CA MET A 1 -13.23 -46.39 32.33
C MET A 1 -13.21 -45.29 31.28
N ALA A 2 -13.42 -45.51 29.98
CA ALA A 2 -13.47 -46.75 29.20
C ALA A 2 -13.00 -46.42 27.75
N CYS A 3 -12.70 -47.43 26.93
CA CYS A 3 -12.06 -47.26 25.61
C CYS A 3 -12.95 -47.73 24.46
N ASN A 4 -12.74 -47.16 23.26
CA ASN A 4 -12.89 -47.73 21.90
C ASN A 4 -12.67 -46.60 20.86
N GLY A 5 -12.11 -46.77 19.66
CA GLY A 5 -11.67 -47.97 18.93
C GLY A 5 -12.76 -48.51 17.98
N SER A 6 -12.58 -48.65 16.66
CA SER A 6 -11.48 -48.32 15.73
C SER A 6 -12.06 -47.60 14.47
N GLY A 7 -11.45 -47.47 13.28
CA GLY A 7 -10.24 -48.03 12.68
C GLY A 7 -10.04 -47.52 11.23
N CYS A 8 -9.26 -48.22 10.39
CA CYS A 8 -8.99 -47.86 8.99
C CYS A 8 -9.31 -49.02 8.02
N GLN A 9 -9.69 -48.73 6.77
CA GLN A 9 -9.53 -49.67 5.67
C GLN A 9 -9.43 -48.97 4.29
N SER A 10 -8.47 -49.42 3.48
CA SER A 10 -8.32 -49.03 2.07
C SER A 10 -8.95 -50.09 1.16
N GLY A 11 -9.52 -49.68 0.03
CA GLY A 11 -10.09 -50.61 -0.96
C GLY A 11 -9.89 -50.09 -2.38
N SER A 12 -9.00 -50.74 -3.13
CA SER A 12 -8.82 -50.54 -4.58
C SER A 12 -9.18 -51.84 -5.30
N CYS A 13 -9.96 -51.74 -6.37
CA CYS A 13 -10.26 -52.84 -7.27
C CYS A 13 -10.35 -52.30 -8.71
N TYR A 14 -9.35 -52.63 -9.53
CA TYR A 14 -9.40 -52.44 -10.98
C TYR A 14 -10.17 -53.57 -11.67
N LYS A 15 -10.76 -53.27 -12.82
CA LYS A 15 -10.88 -54.21 -13.94
C LYS A 15 -11.21 -53.46 -15.22
N ASP A 16 -10.39 -53.67 -16.25
CA ASP A 16 -10.42 -52.99 -17.54
C ASP A 16 -10.70 -53.98 -18.69
N GLU A 17 -10.81 -53.44 -19.92
CA GLU A 17 -10.70 -54.10 -21.24
C GLU A 17 -11.82 -55.08 -21.69
N ASP A 18 -12.26 -55.14 -22.97
CA ASP A 18 -12.24 -54.18 -24.11
C ASP A 18 -13.20 -54.69 -25.24
N ALA A 19 -13.21 -54.03 -26.42
CA ALA A 19 -13.55 -54.52 -27.78
C ALA A 19 -14.85 -54.05 -28.49
N THR A 20 -14.76 -52.87 -29.15
CA THR A 20 -14.94 -52.66 -30.61
C THR A 20 -16.14 -53.23 -31.40
N SER A 21 -16.95 -52.36 -32.05
CA SER A 21 -17.13 -52.28 -33.54
C SER A 21 -18.33 -51.40 -34.02
N ASN A 22 -18.06 -50.36 -34.84
CA ASN A 22 -18.82 -49.78 -36.00
C ASN A 22 -20.39 -49.65 -35.97
N GLN A 23 -21.10 -48.65 -36.54
CA GLN A 23 -20.87 -47.42 -37.36
C GLN A 23 -22.25 -46.65 -37.51
N PRO A 24 -22.48 -45.58 -38.33
CA PRO A 24 -21.79 -44.28 -38.44
C PRO A 24 -22.74 -43.03 -38.64
N ILE A 25 -22.16 -41.86 -38.95
CA ILE A 25 -22.74 -40.65 -39.62
C ILE A 25 -23.59 -39.64 -38.80
N LYS A 26 -22.88 -38.61 -38.32
CA LYS A 26 -23.10 -37.15 -38.55
C LYS A 26 -24.44 -36.48 -38.16
N SER A 27 -24.40 -35.77 -37.03
CA SER A 27 -24.89 -34.39 -36.90
C SER A 27 -23.74 -33.48 -36.47
N GLN A 28 -23.70 -32.23 -36.96
CA GLN A 28 -22.77 -31.21 -36.45
C GLN A 28 -23.54 -30.31 -35.50
N GLU A 29 -23.10 -30.20 -34.26
CA GLU A 29 -23.50 -29.08 -33.40
C GLU A 29 -22.32 -28.69 -32.51
N THR A 30 -22.14 -27.38 -32.30
CA THR A 30 -20.97 -26.80 -31.67
C THR A 30 -21.21 -26.55 -30.19
N ASP A 31 -20.56 -27.29 -29.30
CA ASP A 31 -20.28 -26.81 -27.94
C ASP A 31 -18.79 -26.49 -27.81
N SER A 32 -18.43 -25.28 -28.26
CA SER A 32 -17.19 -24.64 -27.84
C SER A 32 -17.34 -24.31 -26.35
N THR A 33 -16.72 -25.09 -25.47
CA THR A 33 -16.79 -24.91 -24.01
C THR A 33 -16.17 -23.57 -23.59
N ILE A 34 -16.95 -22.49 -23.66
CA ILE A 34 -16.55 -21.15 -23.23
C ILE A 34 -16.31 -21.21 -21.71
N PRO A 35 -15.08 -20.97 -21.21
CA PRO A 35 -14.86 -20.86 -19.78
C PRO A 35 -15.55 -19.57 -19.31
N THR A 36 -16.74 -19.71 -18.72
CA THR A 36 -17.60 -18.60 -18.30
C THR A 36 -16.82 -17.63 -17.45
N ASN A 37 -16.48 -16.48 -18.03
CA ASN A 37 -15.50 -15.57 -17.44
C ASN A 37 -16.14 -14.67 -16.38
N VAL A 38 -16.84 -15.27 -15.43
CA VAL A 38 -17.55 -14.63 -14.34
C VAL A 38 -16.70 -14.62 -13.07
N CYS A 39 -16.90 -13.61 -12.23
CA CYS A 39 -16.19 -13.51 -10.97
C CYS A 39 -16.59 -14.62 -10.00
N ILE A 40 -15.62 -15.40 -9.50
CA ILE A 40 -15.85 -16.51 -8.56
C ILE A 40 -16.56 -16.03 -7.27
N LYS A 41 -16.28 -14.80 -6.82
CA LYS A 41 -16.82 -14.22 -5.57
C LYS A 41 -18.25 -13.72 -5.67
N CYS A 42 -18.61 -12.98 -6.72
CA CYS A 42 -19.98 -12.41 -6.86
C CYS A 42 -20.87 -13.15 -7.87
N LYS A 43 -20.29 -13.97 -8.76
CA LYS A 43 -20.96 -14.74 -9.83
C LYS A 43 -21.82 -13.93 -10.82
N ILE A 44 -21.73 -12.60 -10.78
CA ILE A 44 -22.51 -11.66 -11.60
C ILE A 44 -21.58 -10.93 -12.59
N ASN A 45 -20.60 -10.19 -12.08
CA ASN A 45 -19.72 -9.37 -12.91
C ASN A 45 -18.68 -10.23 -13.65
N VAL A 46 -18.33 -9.83 -14.87
CA VAL A 46 -17.22 -10.41 -15.65
C VAL A 46 -15.91 -10.29 -14.88
N ALA A 47 -15.10 -11.35 -14.90
CA ALA A 47 -13.78 -11.37 -14.29
C ALA A 47 -12.73 -10.72 -15.19
N VAL A 48 -11.77 -10.03 -14.58
CA VAL A 48 -10.66 -9.39 -15.29
C VAL A 48 -9.59 -10.45 -15.57
N SER A 49 -9.49 -10.88 -16.83
CA SER A 49 -8.44 -11.79 -17.28
C SER A 49 -7.06 -11.14 -17.15
N GLY A 50 -6.06 -11.92 -16.72
CA GLY A 50 -4.66 -11.49 -16.66
C GLY A 50 -4.15 -11.00 -15.30
N TYR A 51 -4.97 -11.00 -14.23
CA TYR A 51 -4.56 -10.54 -12.89
C TYR A 51 -4.36 -11.66 -11.84
N GLY A 52 -4.22 -12.90 -12.28
CA GLY A 52 -3.98 -14.05 -11.42
C GLY A 52 -2.65 -14.74 -11.75
N GLY A 53 -1.89 -15.10 -10.72
CA GLY A 53 -0.99 -16.26 -10.80
C GLY A 53 -1.80 -17.55 -10.95
N ILE A 54 -1.13 -18.70 -11.02
CA ILE A 54 -1.75 -20.01 -11.30
C ILE A 54 -2.91 -20.34 -10.32
N ASP A 55 -2.85 -19.80 -9.10
CA ASP A 55 -3.75 -20.12 -7.99
C ASP A 55 -4.75 -19.00 -7.62
N ASP A 56 -4.54 -17.74 -8.07
CA ASP A 56 -5.34 -16.59 -7.62
C ASP A 56 -6.59 -16.41 -8.52
N GLY A 57 -7.77 -16.68 -7.93
CA GLY A 57 -9.00 -16.92 -8.67
C GLY A 57 -9.55 -15.74 -9.49
N ARG A 58 -10.37 -16.05 -10.51
CA ARG A 58 -11.00 -15.07 -11.40
C ARG A 58 -11.89 -14.07 -10.63
N PHE A 59 -11.41 -12.84 -10.42
CA PHE A 59 -12.15 -11.75 -9.77
C PHE A 59 -12.58 -10.66 -10.78
N CYS A 60 -13.75 -10.05 -10.56
CA CYS A 60 -14.07 -8.74 -11.14
C CYS A 60 -13.33 -7.64 -10.37
N ALA A 61 -13.22 -6.43 -10.96
CA ALA A 61 -12.49 -5.30 -10.37
C ALA A 61 -12.93 -4.97 -8.93
N ASP A 62 -14.23 -4.98 -8.64
CA ASP A 62 -14.77 -4.67 -7.30
C ASP A 62 -14.38 -5.73 -6.27
N CYS A 63 -14.47 -7.00 -6.66
CA CYS A 63 -14.09 -8.13 -5.81
C CYS A 63 -12.58 -8.18 -5.59
N PHE A 64 -11.78 -7.82 -6.60
CA PHE A 64 -10.34 -7.68 -6.50
C PHE A 64 -9.95 -6.51 -5.57
N LYS A 65 -10.46 -5.29 -5.79
CA LYS A 65 -10.22 -4.14 -4.88
C LYS A 65 -10.60 -4.50 -3.45
N THR A 66 -11.73 -5.16 -3.25
CA THR A 66 -12.20 -5.59 -1.92
C THR A 66 -11.30 -6.66 -1.29
N ASN A 67 -10.77 -7.60 -2.08
CA ASN A 67 -9.81 -8.61 -1.61
C ASN A 67 -8.48 -7.94 -1.18
N LEU A 68 -7.93 -7.10 -2.06
CA LEU A 68 -6.65 -6.42 -1.84
C LEU A 68 -6.71 -5.44 -0.67
N PHE A 69 -7.80 -4.65 -0.55
CA PHE A 69 -8.07 -3.83 0.65
C PHE A 69 -8.20 -4.70 1.91
N GLY A 70 -8.80 -5.89 1.81
CA GLY A 70 -8.88 -6.86 2.90
C GLY A 70 -7.49 -7.32 3.36
N LYS A 71 -6.63 -7.73 2.43
CA LYS A 71 -5.22 -8.09 2.67
C LYS A 71 -4.46 -6.92 3.33
N PHE A 72 -4.58 -5.71 2.79
CA PHE A 72 -3.97 -4.49 3.34
C PHE A 72 -4.46 -4.17 4.76
N ARG A 73 -5.78 -4.03 4.97
CA ARG A 73 -6.37 -3.72 6.28
C ARG A 73 -6.01 -4.77 7.32
N PHE A 74 -5.98 -6.05 6.94
CA PHE A 74 -5.53 -7.12 7.82
C PHE A 74 -4.07 -6.90 8.25
N ALA A 75 -3.14 -6.69 7.31
CA ALA A 75 -1.74 -6.43 7.62
C ALA A 75 -1.53 -5.19 8.50
N VAL A 76 -2.25 -4.09 8.24
CA VAL A 76 -2.25 -2.87 9.07
C VAL A 76 -2.73 -3.16 10.49
N THR A 77 -3.82 -3.92 10.64
CA THR A 77 -4.44 -4.16 11.95
C THR A 77 -3.67 -5.20 12.77
N SER A 78 -3.23 -6.30 12.15
CA SER A 78 -2.58 -7.43 12.85
C SER A 78 -1.17 -7.09 13.35
N ASN A 79 -0.44 -6.22 12.65
CA ASN A 79 0.85 -5.70 13.09
C ASN A 79 0.73 -4.42 13.95
N ALA A 80 -0.49 -3.98 14.27
CA ALA A 80 -0.79 -2.72 14.98
C ALA A 80 -0.07 -1.49 14.36
N MET A 81 -0.13 -1.38 13.03
CA MET A 81 0.58 -0.34 12.26
C MET A 81 -0.10 1.03 12.33
N ILE A 82 -1.41 1.07 12.56
CA ILE A 82 -2.20 2.28 12.79
C ILE A 82 -3.13 2.02 13.96
N THR A 83 -3.04 2.83 15.00
CA THR A 83 -3.97 2.89 16.14
C THR A 83 -4.93 4.09 16.00
N PRO A 84 -6.08 4.11 16.71
CA PRO A 84 -7.08 5.18 16.54
C PRO A 84 -6.59 6.57 16.97
N THR A 85 -5.53 6.64 17.78
CA THR A 85 -4.91 7.87 18.29
C THR A 85 -3.82 8.46 17.39
N ASP A 86 -3.38 7.75 16.35
CA ASP A 86 -2.18 8.12 15.60
C ASP A 86 -2.41 9.26 14.59
N LYS A 87 -1.30 9.91 14.20
CA LYS A 87 -1.22 10.81 13.05
C LYS A 87 -0.37 10.15 11.99
N VAL A 88 -1.01 9.59 10.97
CA VAL A 88 -0.38 8.84 9.88
C VAL A 88 0.04 9.81 8.78
N LEU A 89 1.28 9.70 8.30
CA LEU A 89 1.77 10.42 7.13
C LEU A 89 2.03 9.44 5.99
N VAL A 90 1.38 9.63 4.85
CA VAL A 90 1.53 8.79 3.66
C VAL A 90 2.54 9.46 2.72
N ALA A 91 3.70 8.83 2.50
CA ALA A 91 4.59 9.22 1.42
C ALA A 91 3.95 8.87 0.07
N PHE A 92 3.74 9.87 -0.78
CA PHE A 92 3.08 9.73 -2.08
C PHE A 92 3.98 10.25 -3.20
N SER A 93 4.35 9.35 -4.10
CA SER A 93 5.32 9.56 -5.19
C SER A 93 4.67 9.81 -6.56
N GLY A 94 3.35 10.08 -6.61
CA GLY A 94 2.56 10.12 -7.84
C GLY A 94 2.28 8.74 -8.47
N GLY A 95 3.17 7.76 -8.28
CA GLY A 95 3.09 6.41 -8.86
C GLY A 95 1.86 5.58 -8.43
N PRO A 96 1.49 4.55 -9.20
CA PRO A 96 0.27 3.77 -8.98
C PRO A 96 0.25 3.07 -7.61
N SER A 97 1.40 2.55 -7.17
CA SER A 97 1.56 1.82 -5.91
C SER A 97 1.32 2.70 -4.68
N SER A 98 1.87 3.92 -4.68
CA SER A 98 1.65 4.89 -3.60
C SER A 98 0.24 5.53 -3.68
N ARG A 99 -0.36 5.60 -4.87
CA ARG A 99 -1.79 5.98 -5.05
C ARG A 99 -2.74 4.94 -4.44
N VAL A 100 -2.50 3.64 -4.65
CA VAL A 100 -3.27 2.56 -4.03
C VAL A 100 -3.13 2.57 -2.51
N ALA A 101 -1.92 2.80 -2.00
CA ALA A 101 -1.67 2.97 -0.57
C ALA A 101 -2.48 4.13 0.02
N LEU A 102 -2.41 5.32 -0.59
CA LEU A 102 -3.16 6.50 -0.19
C LEU A 102 -4.68 6.25 -0.18
N GLN A 103 -5.21 5.60 -1.22
CA GLN A 103 -6.63 5.23 -1.30
C GLN A 103 -7.02 4.22 -0.21
N PHE A 104 -6.17 3.27 0.15
CA PHE A 104 -6.50 2.30 1.20
C PHE A 104 -6.37 2.87 2.62
N VAL A 105 -5.44 3.79 2.87
CA VAL A 105 -5.39 4.56 4.13
C VAL A 105 -6.63 5.45 4.24
N HIS A 106 -7.09 6.05 3.13
CA HIS A 106 -8.37 6.76 3.05
C HIS A 106 -9.57 5.85 3.34
N ASP A 107 -9.73 4.73 2.60
CA ASP A 107 -10.81 3.75 2.79
C ASP A 107 -10.82 3.15 4.22
N MET A 108 -9.69 3.19 4.95
CA MET A 108 -9.62 2.83 6.38
C MET A 108 -10.05 3.98 7.29
N GLN A 109 -9.61 5.22 7.03
CA GLN A 109 -9.96 6.40 7.82
C GLN A 109 -11.46 6.71 7.73
N GLU A 110 -12.05 6.62 6.53
CA GLU A 110 -13.48 6.85 6.32
C GLU A 110 -14.33 5.84 7.13
N ARG A 111 -13.92 4.57 7.17
CA ARG A 111 -14.59 3.55 7.99
C ARG A 111 -14.40 3.80 9.49
N ALA A 112 -13.26 4.32 9.92
CA ALA A 112 -13.04 4.72 11.30
C ALA A 112 -13.95 5.91 11.69
N GLN A 113 -14.09 6.91 10.81
CA GLN A 113 -15.01 8.04 10.99
C GLN A 113 -16.47 7.58 11.10
N ARG A 114 -16.96 6.77 10.14
CA ARG A 114 -18.31 6.20 10.18
C ARG A 114 -18.58 5.40 11.47
N ASN A 115 -17.58 4.68 11.98
CA ASN A 115 -17.69 3.95 13.26
C ASN A 115 -17.72 4.88 14.48
N PHE A 116 -16.95 5.98 14.47
CA PHE A 116 -16.96 7.00 15.51
C PHE A 116 -18.31 7.73 15.56
N ASP A 117 -18.85 8.12 14.41
CA ASP A 117 -20.13 8.82 14.29
C ASP A 117 -21.32 7.94 14.71
N ALA A 118 -21.24 6.63 14.46
CA ALA A 118 -22.23 5.64 14.92
C ALA A 118 -22.07 5.25 16.41
N SER A 119 -20.93 5.54 17.04
CA SER A 119 -20.69 5.22 18.45
C SER A 119 -21.33 6.26 19.37
N ARG A 120 -22.19 5.80 20.29
CA ARG A 120 -22.80 6.66 21.33
C ARG A 120 -21.76 7.24 22.30
N ASP A 121 -20.66 6.54 22.52
CA ASP A 121 -19.65 6.85 23.53
C ASP A 121 -18.50 7.70 22.98
N ARG A 122 -18.27 7.67 21.65
CA ARG A 122 -17.21 8.43 20.94
C ARG A 122 -15.79 8.28 21.54
N SER A 123 -15.55 7.22 22.29
CA SER A 123 -14.34 7.00 23.09
C SER A 123 -13.12 6.51 22.30
N LEU A 124 -13.31 6.05 21.06
CA LEU A 124 -12.24 5.68 20.14
C LEU A 124 -12.04 6.80 19.10
N PRO A 125 -10.99 7.65 19.22
CA PRO A 125 -10.75 8.74 18.26
C PRO A 125 -10.48 8.21 16.84
N VAL A 126 -10.57 9.11 15.86
CA VAL A 126 -10.25 8.79 14.45
C VAL A 126 -8.83 9.25 14.15
N PHE A 127 -8.02 8.36 13.57
CA PHE A 127 -6.63 8.66 13.27
C PHE A 127 -6.49 9.75 12.20
N GLY A 128 -5.49 10.63 12.38
CA GLY A 128 -5.15 11.67 11.42
C GLY A 128 -4.46 11.09 10.19
N VAL A 129 -4.67 11.69 9.02
CA VAL A 129 -3.98 11.33 7.77
C VAL A 129 -3.49 12.60 7.07
N GLY A 130 -2.18 12.72 6.92
CA GLY A 130 -1.52 13.66 6.02
C GLY A 130 -0.83 12.94 4.87
N VAL A 131 -0.39 13.70 3.87
CA VAL A 131 0.35 13.23 2.69
C VAL A 131 1.63 14.05 2.57
N VAL A 132 2.72 13.40 2.15
CA VAL A 132 4.00 14.06 1.88
C VAL A 132 4.55 13.64 0.53
N PHE A 133 5.02 14.62 -0.23
CA PHE A 133 5.82 14.45 -1.44
C PHE A 133 7.22 15.03 -1.19
N ILE A 134 8.25 14.32 -1.62
CA ILE A 134 9.62 14.84 -1.60
C ILE A 134 9.89 15.48 -2.97
N ASP A 135 10.25 16.76 -2.96
CA ASP A 135 10.76 17.44 -4.15
C ASP A 135 12.24 17.10 -4.31
N GLU A 136 12.59 16.54 -5.47
CA GLU A 136 13.92 16.00 -5.80
C GLU A 136 14.65 16.83 -6.86
N SER A 137 14.10 17.98 -7.27
CA SER A 137 14.66 18.93 -8.26
C SER A 137 16.02 19.53 -7.85
N ALA A 138 16.44 19.32 -6.60
CA ALA A 138 17.77 19.68 -6.13
C ALA A 138 18.87 18.67 -6.51
N VAL A 139 18.51 17.43 -6.88
CA VAL A 139 19.44 16.34 -7.23
C VAL A 139 19.21 15.84 -8.65
N LEU A 140 17.94 15.73 -9.05
CA LEU A 140 17.53 15.36 -10.40
C LEU A 140 17.37 16.64 -11.23
N SER A 141 17.95 16.66 -12.43
CA SER A 141 17.86 17.80 -13.37
C SER A 141 16.49 17.90 -14.06
N ILE A 142 15.42 17.91 -13.26
CA ILE A 142 14.02 18.00 -13.70
C ILE A 142 13.73 19.47 -14.09
N PRO A 143 13.21 19.75 -15.29
CA PRO A 143 12.72 21.08 -15.67
C PRO A 143 11.64 21.57 -14.70
N SER A 144 11.65 22.87 -14.34
CA SER A 144 10.71 23.40 -13.34
C SER A 144 9.24 23.15 -13.71
N SER A 145 8.90 23.21 -14.99
CA SER A 145 7.57 22.89 -15.52
C SER A 145 7.12 21.45 -15.26
N GLU A 146 8.03 20.47 -15.33
CA GLU A 146 7.71 19.06 -15.04
C GLU A 146 7.50 18.82 -13.54
N MET A 147 8.27 19.52 -12.68
CA MET A 147 8.06 19.48 -11.23
C MET A 147 6.76 20.20 -10.82
N GLU A 148 6.43 21.33 -11.46
CA GLU A 148 5.17 22.05 -11.26
C GLU A 148 3.97 21.18 -11.69
N GLU A 149 4.02 20.53 -12.85
CA GLU A 149 2.99 19.58 -13.31
C GLU A 149 2.83 18.39 -12.35
N ALA A 150 3.93 17.79 -11.90
CA ALA A 150 3.91 16.69 -10.94
C ALA A 150 3.30 17.11 -9.59
N VAL A 151 3.64 18.30 -9.08
CA VAL A 151 3.09 18.85 -7.83
C VAL A 151 1.59 19.13 -7.97
N GLU A 152 1.13 19.72 -9.07
CA GLU A 152 -0.30 19.99 -9.27
C GLU A 152 -1.12 18.71 -9.51
N PHE A 153 -0.59 17.71 -10.23
CA PHE A 153 -1.21 16.37 -10.30
C PHE A 153 -1.34 15.74 -8.91
N ILE A 154 -0.31 15.86 -8.07
CA ILE A 154 -0.36 15.38 -6.67
C ILE A 154 -1.40 16.16 -5.86
N ARG A 155 -1.52 17.48 -6.02
CA ARG A 155 -2.58 18.29 -5.38
C ARG A 155 -3.97 17.85 -5.83
N GLU A 156 -4.19 17.59 -7.12
CA GLU A 156 -5.47 17.13 -7.65
C GLU A 156 -5.85 15.77 -7.05
N VAL A 157 -4.92 14.79 -7.08
CA VAL A 157 -5.15 13.44 -6.53
C VAL A 157 -5.49 13.50 -5.03
N VAL A 158 -4.82 14.34 -4.24
CA VAL A 158 -5.13 14.51 -2.81
C VAL A 158 -6.43 15.29 -2.58
N SER A 159 -6.75 16.26 -3.45
CA SER A 159 -7.98 17.07 -3.34
C SER A 159 -9.24 16.33 -3.77
N CYS A 160 -9.13 15.37 -4.69
CA CYS A 160 -10.19 14.44 -5.09
C CYS A 160 -10.62 13.46 -3.97
N LEU A 161 -9.87 13.40 -2.86
CA LEU A 161 -10.20 12.53 -1.74
C LEU A 161 -11.38 13.09 -0.91
N VAL A 162 -12.43 12.28 -0.79
CA VAL A 162 -13.63 12.54 0.02
C VAL A 162 -13.23 12.93 1.48
N PRO A 163 -13.98 13.82 2.16
CA PRO A 163 -13.70 14.20 3.54
C PRO A 163 -13.51 13.01 4.52
N PRO A 164 -12.71 13.18 5.60
CA PRO A 164 -11.99 14.39 6.00
C PRO A 164 -10.86 14.75 5.02
N ARG A 165 -10.56 16.05 4.87
CA ARG A 165 -9.48 16.51 3.99
C ARG A 165 -8.12 16.06 4.52
N LYS A 166 -7.18 15.83 3.60
CA LYS A 166 -5.80 15.44 3.90
C LYS A 166 -4.92 16.67 3.71
N GLU A 167 -4.02 16.92 4.66
CA GLU A 167 -2.98 17.94 4.49
C GLU A 167 -1.88 17.40 3.58
N LEU A 168 -1.37 18.21 2.65
CA LEU A 168 -0.31 17.83 1.71
C LEU A 168 0.92 18.71 1.95
N HIS A 169 2.02 18.06 2.30
CA HIS A 169 3.32 18.71 2.48
C HIS A 169 4.22 18.42 1.29
N ILE A 170 4.80 19.47 0.70
CA ILE A 170 5.88 19.37 -0.29
C ILE A 170 7.19 19.66 0.47
N VAL A 171 8.15 18.75 0.40
CA VAL A 171 9.37 18.80 1.22
C VAL A 171 10.61 18.65 0.33
N PRO A 172 11.43 19.71 0.14
CA PRO A 172 12.65 19.62 -0.65
C PRO A 172 13.66 18.65 -0.06
N ILE A 173 14.32 17.84 -0.89
CA ILE A 173 15.27 16.81 -0.43
C ILE A 173 16.51 17.39 0.26
N GLU A 174 16.91 18.62 -0.05
CA GLU A 174 18.00 19.34 0.64
C GLU A 174 17.69 19.64 2.12
N THR A 175 16.42 19.53 2.55
CA THR A 175 16.05 19.69 3.96
C THR A 175 16.79 18.72 4.88
N ILE A 176 17.30 17.59 4.38
CA ILE A 176 18.22 16.67 5.11
C ILE A 176 19.41 17.46 5.68
N TYR A 177 20.03 18.30 4.86
CA TYR A 177 21.26 19.04 5.19
C TYR A 177 21.01 20.43 5.78
N SER A 178 19.82 21.02 5.57
CA SER A 178 19.45 22.32 6.12
C SER A 178 19.54 22.35 7.66
N SER A 179 20.39 23.23 8.16
CA SER A 179 20.55 23.59 9.57
C SER A 179 20.91 25.08 9.65
N ASP A 180 19.93 25.94 9.43
CA ASP A 180 19.98 27.42 9.35
C ASP A 180 20.92 28.04 8.29
N SER A 181 21.89 27.31 7.75
CA SER A 181 22.70 27.69 6.59
C SER A 181 22.01 27.33 5.27
N GLY A 182 22.05 28.26 4.31
CA GLY A 182 21.46 28.09 2.97
C GLY A 182 22.24 27.17 2.02
N ASP A 183 23.29 26.50 2.50
CA ASP A 183 24.22 25.66 1.72
C ASP A 183 23.75 24.20 1.55
N GLY A 184 22.56 23.87 2.07
CA GLY A 184 22.02 22.49 2.08
C GLY A 184 21.94 21.84 0.68
N LYS A 185 21.58 22.63 -0.34
CA LYS A 185 21.52 22.17 -1.74
C LYS A 185 22.90 21.85 -2.31
N ASP A 186 23.86 22.76 -2.16
CA ASP A 186 25.24 22.54 -2.63
C ASP A 186 25.91 21.35 -1.92
N ARG A 187 25.63 21.18 -0.62
CA ARG A 187 26.10 20.03 0.16
C ARG A 187 25.49 18.72 -0.31
N LEU A 188 24.19 18.69 -0.57
CA LEU A 188 23.52 17.51 -1.12
C LEU A 188 24.09 17.15 -2.50
N ILE A 189 24.16 18.11 -3.43
CA ILE A 189 24.74 17.91 -4.78
C ILE A 189 26.18 17.41 -4.68
N LYS A 190 27.00 18.00 -3.81
CA LYS A 190 28.39 17.56 -3.58
C LYS A 190 28.46 16.12 -3.07
N VAL A 191 27.57 15.72 -2.16
CA VAL A 191 27.53 14.34 -1.62
C VAL A 191 27.06 13.35 -2.70
N MET A 192 25.97 13.62 -3.41
CA MET A 192 25.47 12.75 -4.48
C MET A 192 26.50 12.56 -5.60
N ASN A 193 27.31 13.59 -5.89
CA ASN A 193 28.40 13.52 -6.87
C ASN A 193 29.67 12.81 -6.37
N THR A 194 29.77 12.42 -5.09
CA THR A 194 30.86 11.52 -4.64
C THR A 194 30.66 10.08 -5.11
N VAL A 195 29.42 9.68 -5.40
CA VAL A 195 29.09 8.37 -5.94
C VAL A 195 29.08 8.46 -7.47
N THR A 196 30.09 7.85 -8.08
CA THR A 196 30.32 7.88 -9.54
C THR A 196 29.56 6.79 -10.29
N ASP A 197 29.16 5.71 -9.63
CA ASP A 197 28.33 4.67 -10.23
C ASP A 197 26.84 5.06 -10.18
N PRO A 198 26.03 4.64 -11.18
CA PRO A 198 24.63 5.05 -11.26
C PRO A 198 23.74 4.35 -10.21
N THR A 199 23.98 3.07 -9.93
CA THR A 199 23.12 2.25 -9.07
C THR A 199 23.30 2.63 -7.60
N GLY A 200 24.54 2.78 -7.13
CA GLY A 200 24.85 3.30 -5.80
C GLY A 200 24.34 4.74 -5.60
N ARG A 201 24.21 5.53 -6.68
CA ARG A 201 23.59 6.86 -6.63
C ARG A 201 22.06 6.78 -6.49
N GLU A 202 21.41 5.83 -7.14
CA GLU A 202 19.97 5.55 -6.97
C GLU A 202 19.67 5.00 -5.57
N ASP A 203 20.48 4.06 -5.06
CA ASP A 203 20.42 3.55 -3.68
C ASP A 203 20.67 4.67 -2.64
N MET A 204 21.65 5.55 -2.91
CA MET A 204 21.89 6.73 -2.06
C MET A 204 20.68 7.68 -2.08
N LEU A 205 20.08 7.93 -3.24
CA LEU A 205 18.87 8.76 -3.36
C LEU A 205 17.70 8.14 -2.59
N LEU A 206 17.52 6.82 -2.65
CA LEU A 206 16.53 6.09 -1.84
C LEU A 206 16.78 6.28 -0.34
N CYS A 207 18.02 6.17 0.12
CA CYS A 207 18.40 6.46 1.51
C CYS A 207 18.12 7.93 1.89
N MET A 208 18.41 8.88 1.00
CA MET A 208 18.14 10.31 1.21
C MET A 208 16.64 10.59 1.33
N ARG A 209 15.79 10.01 0.47
CA ARG A 209 14.31 10.08 0.60
C ARG A 209 13.86 9.64 1.98
N MET A 210 14.36 8.50 2.47
CA MET A 210 14.04 7.98 3.81
C MET A 210 14.48 8.96 4.92
N LEU A 211 15.67 9.55 4.83
CA LEU A 211 16.18 10.53 5.79
C LEU A 211 15.41 11.84 5.78
N ALA A 212 15.04 12.37 4.60
CA ALA A 212 14.21 13.57 4.46
C ALA A 212 12.86 13.39 5.17
N LEU A 213 12.22 12.25 4.94
CA LEU A 213 10.94 11.90 5.55
C LEU A 213 11.04 11.69 7.07
N GLN A 214 12.10 11.04 7.57
CA GLN A 214 12.39 10.92 9.01
C GLN A 214 12.58 12.30 9.67
N LYS A 215 13.36 13.18 9.03
CA LYS A 215 13.62 14.53 9.54
C LYS A 215 12.35 15.37 9.55
N PHE A 216 11.59 15.37 8.44
CA PHE A 216 10.30 16.05 8.35
C PHE A 216 9.34 15.60 9.45
N LEU A 217 9.18 14.29 9.68
CA LEU A 217 8.33 13.75 10.74
C LEU A 217 8.78 14.18 12.14
N SER A 218 10.09 14.24 12.38
CA SER A 218 10.64 14.69 13.67
C SER A 218 10.28 16.15 13.97
N PHE A 219 10.25 17.02 12.95
CA PHE A 219 9.73 18.38 13.08
C PHE A 219 8.20 18.42 13.18
N ALA A 220 7.49 17.71 12.30
CA ALA A 220 6.03 17.70 12.24
C ALA A 220 5.41 17.23 13.56
N PHE A 221 5.97 16.20 14.21
CA PHE A 221 5.50 15.73 15.52
C PHE A 221 5.63 16.81 16.60
N LEU A 222 6.69 17.64 16.54
CA LEU A 222 6.91 18.76 17.45
C LEU A 222 5.84 19.84 17.32
N TYR A 223 5.47 20.21 16.08
CA TYR A 223 4.39 21.16 15.81
C TYR A 223 2.99 20.58 16.08
N LEU A 224 2.83 19.25 15.93
CA LEU A 224 1.54 18.56 16.08
C LEU A 224 1.23 18.13 17.53
N THR A 225 2.13 18.36 18.49
CA THR A 225 1.88 18.25 19.93
C THR A 225 1.60 19.62 20.56
N PRO A 226 0.34 19.98 20.88
CA PRO A 226 0.07 21.20 21.65
C PRO A 226 0.67 21.09 23.06
N VAL A 227 1.14 22.21 23.61
CA VAL A 227 1.93 22.29 24.85
C VAL A 227 1.08 22.01 26.10
N ARG A 228 0.67 20.74 26.31
CA ARG A 228 0.01 20.24 27.54
C ARG A 228 -0.12 18.70 27.59
N SER A 229 1.00 17.97 27.54
CA SER A 229 1.03 16.54 27.92
C SER A 229 2.43 16.11 28.38
N PRO A 230 2.58 15.31 29.45
CA PRO A 230 3.88 14.86 29.93
C PRO A 230 4.47 13.73 29.07
N PHE A 231 5.45 14.09 28.24
CA PHE A 231 6.60 13.29 27.82
C PHE A 231 6.40 11.75 27.70
N VAL A 232 5.60 11.32 26.73
CA VAL A 232 5.64 9.93 26.24
C VAL A 232 6.78 9.82 25.21
N PRO A 233 7.75 8.89 25.35
CA PRO A 233 8.88 8.78 24.43
C PRO A 233 8.46 8.12 23.11
N SER A 234 7.91 8.91 22.19
CA SER A 234 7.59 8.49 20.81
C SER A 234 8.83 7.95 20.10
N ARG A 235 8.82 6.65 19.78
CA ARG A 235 9.87 6.02 18.96
C ARG A 235 9.48 6.12 17.49
N SER A 236 10.28 6.82 16.69
CA SER A 236 10.13 6.85 15.24
C SER A 236 10.68 5.54 14.64
N VAL A 237 9.82 4.66 14.11
CA VAL A 237 10.25 3.48 13.36
C VAL A 237 9.83 3.59 11.89
N VAL A 238 10.84 3.55 11.03
CA VAL A 238 10.72 3.49 9.57
C VAL A 238 10.45 2.04 9.18
N GLN A 239 9.30 1.77 8.59
CA GLN A 239 8.98 0.43 8.10
C GLN A 239 8.48 0.49 6.64
N THR A 240 9.38 0.14 5.74
CA THR A 240 9.04 -0.34 4.39
C THR A 240 8.32 -1.68 4.52
N ILE A 241 7.43 -2.01 3.57
CA ILE A 241 6.62 -3.24 3.67
C ILE A 241 7.38 -4.46 3.13
N GLY A 242 8.46 -4.80 3.82
CA GLY A 242 8.84 -6.20 4.06
C GLY A 242 8.32 -6.61 5.44
N VAL A 243 7.90 -7.85 5.61
CA VAL A 243 7.43 -8.36 6.92
C VAL A 243 8.60 -9.07 7.63
N PRO A 244 8.84 -8.88 8.95
CA PRO A 244 8.28 -7.92 9.93
C PRO A 244 9.26 -6.71 10.15
N VAL A 245 9.44 -5.96 11.26
CA VAL A 245 9.12 -6.10 12.72
C VAL A 245 9.13 -4.72 13.44
N TYR A 246 8.60 -4.69 14.67
CA TYR A 246 8.89 -3.73 15.77
C TYR A 246 8.43 -2.26 15.68
N LYS A 247 7.10 -2.07 15.75
CA LYS A 247 6.35 -1.11 16.62
C LYS A 247 6.64 0.41 16.54
N SER A 248 5.55 1.18 16.40
CA SER A 248 5.45 2.66 16.29
C SER A 248 5.80 3.15 14.88
N LEU A 249 4.84 2.94 13.97
CA LEU A 249 5.14 2.58 12.58
C LEU A 249 4.82 3.72 11.61
N ILE A 250 5.86 4.22 10.95
CA ILE A 250 5.73 5.16 9.84
C ILE A 250 5.62 4.34 8.55
N MET A 251 4.44 4.33 7.93
CA MET A 251 4.17 3.57 6.70
C MET A 251 4.80 4.24 5.47
N PHE A 252 6.08 3.94 5.23
CA PHE A 252 6.75 4.38 4.01
C PHE A 252 6.51 3.43 2.85
N PHE A 253 5.51 3.79 2.04
CA PHE A 253 5.33 3.27 0.69
C PHE A 253 6.33 3.89 -0.29
N LEU A 254 7.63 3.68 -0.03
CA LEU A 254 8.67 3.78 -1.04
C LEU A 254 8.58 2.54 -1.96
N ILE A 255 7.50 2.50 -2.73
CA ILE A 255 7.41 1.68 -3.93
C ILE A 255 7.68 2.64 -5.10
N THR A 256 8.96 2.76 -5.43
CA THR A 256 9.38 3.12 -6.79
C THR A 256 8.83 2.09 -7.78
N VAL A 257 8.67 2.51 -9.04
CA VAL A 257 8.12 1.68 -10.13
C VAL A 257 9.06 0.52 -10.46
#